data_AF-A0A7Y7Z0Q2-F1
#
_entry.id   AF-A0A7Y7Z0Q2-F1
#
_cell.length_a   1.000
_cell.length_b   1.000
_cell.length_c   1.000
_cell.angle_alpha   90.00
_cell.angle_beta   90.00
_cell.angle_gamma   90.00
#
_symmetry.space_group_name_H-M   'P 1'
#
loop_
_entity.id
_entity.type
_entity.pdbx_description
1 polymer ?
#
loop_
_entity_poly.entity_id
_entity_poly.type
_entity_poly.pdbx_seq_one_letter_code
_entity_poly.pdbx_strand_id
1 'polypeptide(L)'
;MTKQKSDPTDSQPSADWVGDTFNGSASGDTGELQMRWRRSGSTLDINVLRYKISGDGSRKSGNINIIVHAHYGKEWKLNKNNCIQDGTFQDWDAYGTLDLGSAVRITVKVVIVFDQPGIDDRTTITKEFDV
;
A
#
# COMPACT_ATOMS: atom_id res chain seq x y z
N MET A 1 45.13 10.19 -24.20
CA MET A 1 43.70 10.54 -24.13
C MET A 1 42.93 9.30 -23.72
N THR A 2 42.62 9.17 -22.44
CA THR A 2 41.90 8.02 -21.89
C THR A 2 40.42 8.39 -21.84
N LYS A 3 39.57 7.65 -22.57
CA LYS A 3 38.12 7.85 -22.56
C LYS A 3 37.57 7.45 -21.19
N GLN A 4 37.05 8.43 -20.46
CA GLN A 4 36.28 8.22 -19.24
C GLN A 4 34.94 7.58 -19.65
N LYS A 5 34.72 6.32 -19.26
CA LYS A 5 33.40 5.69 -19.32
C LYS A 5 32.53 6.41 -18.28
N SER A 6 31.50 7.09 -18.74
CA SER A 6 30.41 7.56 -17.91
C SER A 6 29.61 6.35 -17.44
N ASP A 7 29.73 6.00 -16.17
CA ASP A 7 28.78 5.12 -15.49
C ASP A 7 27.39 5.81 -15.48
N PRO A 8 26.28 5.08 -15.60
CA PRO A 8 24.96 5.67 -15.46
C PRO A 8 24.79 6.11 -14.00
N THR A 9 24.77 7.42 -13.77
CA THR A 9 24.47 8.01 -12.47
C THR A 9 23.01 7.74 -12.11
N ASP A 10 22.80 6.69 -11.32
CA ASP A 10 21.53 6.38 -10.63
C ASP A 10 21.33 7.34 -9.44
N SER A 11 21.55 8.64 -9.67
CA SER A 11 21.65 9.68 -8.64
C SER A 11 20.35 10.48 -8.51
N GLN A 12 19.21 9.81 -8.41
CA GLN A 12 18.05 10.46 -7.79
C GLN A 12 18.26 10.45 -6.27
N PRO A 13 18.16 11.59 -5.58
CA PRO A 13 18.31 11.65 -4.12
C PRO A 13 17.28 10.74 -3.43
N SER A 14 17.69 10.08 -2.35
CA SER A 14 16.75 9.40 -1.46
C SER A 14 15.75 10.43 -0.94
N ALA A 15 14.47 10.24 -1.24
CA ALA A 15 13.41 11.08 -0.71
C ALA A 15 13.14 10.76 0.76
N ASP A 16 12.59 11.73 1.49
CA ASP A 16 11.97 11.47 2.78
C ASP A 16 10.76 10.55 2.61
N TRP A 17 10.38 9.85 3.69
CA TRP A 17 9.16 9.06 3.70
C TRP A 17 7.93 9.97 3.52
N VAL A 18 7.12 9.68 2.51
CA VAL A 18 5.80 10.26 2.30
C VAL A 18 4.75 9.18 2.48
N GLY A 19 3.51 9.53 2.80
CA GLY A 19 2.47 8.52 3.02
C GLY A 19 1.08 9.07 2.90
N ASP A 20 0.11 8.15 2.86
CA ASP A 20 -1.30 8.46 2.74
C ASP A 20 -2.14 7.44 3.53
N THR A 21 -3.39 7.84 3.77
CA THR A 21 -4.42 7.02 4.39
C THR A 21 -5.46 6.64 3.34
N PHE A 22 -5.78 5.35 3.27
CA PHE A 22 -6.78 4.77 2.38
C PHE A 22 -8.03 4.47 3.18
N ASN A 23 -9.09 5.23 2.94
CA ASN A 23 -10.37 5.11 3.61
C ASN A 23 -11.41 4.57 2.64
N GLY A 24 -12.15 3.54 3.04
CA GLY A 24 -13.28 3.01 2.29
C GLY A 24 -14.38 2.51 3.21
N SER A 25 -15.58 2.38 2.66
CA SER A 25 -16.75 1.86 3.38
C SER A 25 -17.58 0.97 2.47
N ALA A 26 -18.30 0.03 3.07
CA ALA A 26 -19.29 -0.80 2.40
C ALA A 26 -20.29 -1.33 3.45
N SER A 27 -21.59 -1.32 3.13
CA SER A 27 -22.65 -1.87 3.99
C SER A 27 -22.63 -1.42 5.47
N GLY A 28 -22.21 -0.18 5.74
CA GLY A 28 -22.13 0.40 7.10
C GLY A 28 -20.79 0.17 7.81
N ASP A 29 -19.97 -0.75 7.33
CA ASP A 29 -18.62 -0.99 7.81
C ASP A 29 -17.62 -0.01 7.17
N THR A 30 -16.51 0.23 7.87
CA THR A 30 -15.46 1.15 7.42
C THR A 30 -14.09 0.53 7.58
N GLY A 31 -13.19 0.86 6.65
CA GLY A 31 -11.81 0.42 6.65
C GLY A 31 -10.86 1.58 6.42
N GLU A 32 -9.79 1.60 7.19
CA GLU A 32 -8.70 2.57 7.10
C GLU A 32 -7.38 1.80 7.05
N LEU A 33 -6.50 2.17 6.12
CA LEU A 33 -5.14 1.65 6.01
C LEU A 33 -4.16 2.82 5.87
N GLN A 34 -3.09 2.81 6.67
CA GLN A 34 -2.04 3.82 6.61
C GLN A 34 -0.77 3.22 6.02
N MET A 35 -0.26 3.86 4.96
CA MET A 35 0.95 3.43 4.26
C MET A 35 1.88 4.62 4.05
N ARG A 36 3.17 4.33 3.98
CA ARG A 36 4.19 5.28 3.55
C ARG A 36 5.17 4.61 2.58
N TRP A 37 5.85 5.43 1.79
CA TRP A 37 6.86 5.00 0.85
C TRP A 37 7.95 6.06 0.71
N ARG A 38 9.11 5.65 0.23
CA ARG A 38 10.18 6.55 -0.20
C ARG A 38 10.84 6.00 -1.45
N ARG A 39 11.25 6.89 -2.34
CA ARG A 39 12.08 6.53 -3.49
C ARG A 39 13.55 6.55 -3.11
N SER A 40 14.28 5.53 -3.53
CA SER A 40 15.74 5.46 -3.46
C SER A 40 16.29 4.98 -4.80
N GLY A 41 16.78 5.92 -5.62
CA GLY A 41 17.19 5.64 -7.00
C GLY A 41 16.04 5.07 -7.85
N SER A 42 16.25 3.88 -8.38
CA SER A 42 15.29 3.12 -9.18
C SER A 42 14.34 2.23 -8.35
N THR A 43 14.35 2.34 -7.02
CA THR A 43 13.52 1.54 -6.11
C THR A 43 12.56 2.39 -5.29
N LEU A 44 11.44 1.79 -4.92
CA LEU A 44 10.48 2.31 -3.94
C LEU A 44 10.48 1.40 -2.72
N ASP A 45 10.89 1.93 -1.57
CA ASP A 45 10.64 1.28 -0.29
C ASP A 45 9.21 1.59 0.14
N ILE A 46 8.47 0.56 0.56
CA ILE A 46 7.06 0.62 0.96
C ILE A 46 6.97 0.13 2.41
N ASN A 47 6.18 0.81 3.23
CA ASN A 47 5.87 0.38 4.58
C ASN A 47 4.38 0.57 4.88
N VAL A 48 3.72 -0.53 5.23
CA VAL A 48 2.33 -0.57 5.69
C VAL A 48 2.34 -0.47 7.19
N LEU A 49 1.80 0.63 7.72
CA LEU A 49 1.96 1.00 9.13
C LEU A 49 0.96 0.25 9.99
N ARG A 50 -0.32 0.50 9.75
CA ARG A 50 -1.43 0.05 10.58
C ARG A 50 -2.74 0.13 9.81
N TYR A 51 -3.75 -0.54 10.32
CA TYR A 51 -5.10 -0.55 9.77
C TYR A 51 -6.13 -0.42 10.87
N LYS A 52 -7.36 -0.06 10.51
CA LYS A 52 -8.54 -0.10 11.37
C LYS A 52 -9.70 -0.57 10.53
N ILE A 53 -10.38 -1.62 10.97
CA ILE A 53 -11.63 -2.06 10.35
C ILE A 53 -12.71 -1.93 11.43
N SER A 54 -13.74 -1.16 11.14
CA SER A 54 -14.90 -0.99 12.00
C SER A 54 -16.07 -1.74 11.39
N GLY A 55 -16.77 -2.51 12.22
CA GLY A 55 -18.09 -3.02 11.90
C GLY A 55 -18.93 -3.21 13.15
N ASP A 56 -19.94 -4.07 13.07
CA ASP A 56 -20.90 -4.30 14.17
C ASP A 56 -20.30 -4.97 15.43
N GLY A 57 -19.01 -5.31 15.41
CA GLY A 57 -18.26 -5.89 16.51
C GLY A 57 -18.62 -7.35 16.83
N SER A 58 -19.55 -7.95 16.08
CA SER A 58 -19.98 -9.34 16.26
C SER A 58 -19.01 -10.34 15.64
N ARG A 59 -18.12 -9.88 14.74
CA ARG A 59 -17.16 -10.70 13.99
C ARG A 59 -15.78 -10.04 13.94
N LYS A 60 -14.73 -10.87 13.83
CA LYS A 60 -13.34 -10.47 14.13
C LYS A 60 -12.35 -10.72 12.99
N SER A 61 -12.78 -11.03 11.77
CA SER A 61 -11.88 -11.50 10.71
C SER A 61 -12.11 -10.87 9.34
N GLY A 62 -11.82 -9.57 9.19
CA GLY A 62 -11.75 -8.92 7.87
C GLY A 62 -10.48 -9.31 7.09
N ASN A 63 -10.36 -8.88 5.84
CA ASN A 63 -9.13 -9.06 5.03
C ASN A 63 -8.73 -7.75 4.33
N ILE A 64 -7.42 -7.54 4.13
CA ILE A 64 -6.88 -6.40 3.38
C ILE A 64 -5.93 -6.91 2.31
N ASN A 65 -6.15 -6.50 1.06
CA ASN A 65 -5.26 -6.78 -0.07
C ASN A 65 -4.73 -5.46 -0.64
N ILE A 66 -3.43 -5.40 -0.87
CA ILE A 66 -2.73 -4.21 -1.36
C ILE A 66 -1.99 -4.60 -2.63
N ILE A 67 -2.10 -3.75 -3.65
CA ILE A 67 -1.28 -3.83 -4.85
C ILE A 67 -0.73 -2.45 -5.15
N VAL A 68 0.58 -2.34 -5.27
CA VAL A 68 1.28 -1.14 -5.71
C VAL A 68 1.84 -1.42 -7.10
N HIS A 69 1.36 -0.68 -8.10
CA HIS A 69 1.81 -0.78 -9.48
C HIS A 69 2.76 0.36 -9.82
N ALA A 70 3.86 0.02 -10.49
CA ALA A 70 4.69 0.96 -11.22
C ALA A 70 4.47 0.80 -12.73
N HIS A 71 4.88 1.81 -13.52
CA HIS A 71 4.83 1.72 -14.98
C HIS A 71 5.57 0.46 -15.51
N TYR A 72 5.13 -0.02 -16.68
CA TYR A 72 5.65 -1.24 -17.34
C TYR A 72 5.35 -2.58 -16.63
N GLY A 73 4.29 -2.62 -15.82
CA GLY A 73 3.75 -3.87 -15.28
C GLY A 73 4.48 -4.42 -14.06
N LYS A 74 5.42 -3.66 -13.49
CA LYS A 74 6.04 -4.01 -12.20
C LYS A 74 5.03 -3.79 -11.08
N GLU A 75 4.92 -4.74 -10.17
CA GLU A 75 3.96 -4.68 -9.07
C GLU A 75 4.52 -5.27 -7.79
N TRP A 76 4.07 -4.72 -6.67
CA TRP A 76 4.26 -5.28 -5.34
C TRP A 76 2.89 -5.59 -4.74
N LYS A 77 2.76 -6.75 -4.10
CA LYS A 77 1.50 -7.23 -3.53
C LYS A 77 1.71 -7.63 -2.08
N LEU A 78 0.73 -7.30 -1.25
CA LEU A 78 0.68 -7.74 0.14
C LEU A 78 -0.76 -8.00 0.55
N ASN A 79 -0.98 -9.08 1.28
CA ASN A 79 -2.28 -9.39 1.88
C ASN A 79 -2.15 -9.58 3.39
N LYS A 80 -3.19 -9.19 4.11
CA LYS A 80 -3.43 -9.58 5.50
C LYS A 80 -4.77 -10.25 5.59
N ASN A 81 -4.76 -11.50 6.06
CA ASN A 81 -5.96 -12.25 6.34
C ASN A 81 -6.25 -12.18 7.84
N ASN A 82 -7.52 -12.37 8.22
CA ASN A 82 -7.96 -12.37 9.62
C ASN A 82 -7.59 -11.08 10.38
N CYS A 83 -7.79 -9.93 9.72
CA CYS A 83 -7.67 -8.62 10.32
C CYS A 83 -8.72 -8.44 11.44
N ILE A 84 -8.30 -7.85 12.55
CA ILE A 84 -9.22 -7.53 13.65
C ILE A 84 -10.17 -6.41 13.20
N GLN A 85 -11.47 -6.67 13.36
CA GLN A 85 -12.57 -5.76 12.99
C GLN A 85 -13.30 -5.29 14.27
N ASP A 86 -12.64 -4.43 15.05
CA ASP A 86 -13.17 -3.91 16.32
C ASP A 86 -13.23 -2.37 16.38
N GLY A 87 -12.95 -1.70 15.26
CA GLY A 87 -12.93 -0.24 15.18
C GLY A 87 -11.71 0.42 15.83
N THR A 88 -10.69 -0.36 16.23
CA THR A 88 -9.43 0.17 16.77
C THR A 88 -8.28 0.03 15.77
N PHE A 89 -7.25 0.87 15.92
CA PHE A 89 -6.04 0.73 15.10
C PHE A 89 -5.21 -0.46 15.55
N GLN A 90 -4.81 -1.23 14.57
CA GLN A 90 -3.98 -2.42 14.70
C GLN A 90 -2.69 -2.21 13.91
N ASP A 91 -1.56 -2.32 14.60
CA ASP A 91 -0.26 -2.22 13.94
C ASP A 91 -0.05 -3.41 12.99
N TRP A 92 0.60 -3.12 11.87
CA TRP A 92 0.99 -4.13 10.89
C TRP A 92 2.49 -4.11 10.67
N ASP A 93 3.07 -2.92 10.47
CA ASP A 93 4.50 -2.68 10.25
C ASP A 93 5.16 -3.65 9.25
N ALA A 94 4.52 -3.80 8.08
CA ALA A 94 5.05 -4.64 7.00
C ALA A 94 5.88 -3.80 6.03
N TYR A 95 6.97 -4.37 5.52
CA TYR A 95 7.88 -3.71 4.58
C TYR A 95 7.93 -4.44 3.25
N GLY A 96 8.18 -3.68 2.18
CA GLY A 96 8.39 -4.20 0.85
C GLY A 96 9.22 -3.25 0.01
N THR A 97 9.74 -3.75 -1.10
CA THR A 97 10.46 -2.94 -2.09
C THR A 97 9.89 -3.25 -3.46
N LEU A 98 9.69 -2.21 -4.27
CA LEU A 98 9.26 -2.30 -5.65
C LEU A 98 10.31 -1.64 -6.55
N ASP A 99 10.73 -2.33 -7.59
CA ASP A 99 11.54 -1.73 -8.64
C ASP A 99 10.66 -0.78 -9.49
N LEU A 100 11.00 0.50 -9.49
CA LEU A 100 10.32 1.53 -10.28
C LEU A 100 10.88 1.62 -11.70
N GLY A 101 12.14 1.22 -11.91
CA GLY A 101 12.91 1.60 -13.08
C GLY A 101 12.83 3.12 -13.30
N SER A 102 12.34 3.53 -14.47
CA SER A 102 12.15 4.94 -14.83
C SER A 102 10.75 5.49 -14.51
N ALA A 103 9.88 4.71 -13.85
CA ALA A 103 8.55 5.18 -13.47
C ALA A 103 8.66 6.34 -12.49
N VAL A 104 7.91 7.43 -12.72
CA VAL A 104 7.82 8.59 -11.81
C VAL A 104 6.50 8.64 -11.04
N ARG A 105 5.66 7.64 -11.25
CA ARG A 105 4.34 7.50 -10.65
C ARG A 105 4.08 6.05 -10.25
N ILE A 106 3.28 5.92 -9.20
CA ILE A 106 2.70 4.64 -8.78
C ILE A 106 1.19 4.74 -8.67
N THR A 107 0.52 3.61 -8.83
CA THR A 107 -0.89 3.42 -8.49
C THR A 107 -0.98 2.47 -7.31
N VAL A 108 -1.61 2.89 -6.22
CA VAL A 108 -1.87 2.05 -5.05
C VAL A 108 -3.33 1.66 -5.03
N LYS A 109 -3.60 0.36 -5.09
CA LYS A 109 -4.92 -0.24 -4.96
C LYS A 109 -5.02 -1.00 -3.65
N VAL A 110 -6.02 -0.66 -2.84
CA VAL A 110 -6.33 -1.32 -1.56
C VAL A 110 -7.74 -1.89 -1.64
N VAL A 111 -7.89 -3.16 -1.34
CA VAL A 111 -9.18 -3.84 -1.20
C VAL A 111 -9.35 -4.26 0.24
N ILE A 112 -10.38 -3.75 0.90
CA ILE A 112 -10.75 -4.14 2.27
C ILE A 112 -12.03 -4.96 2.16
N VAL A 113 -11.99 -6.17 2.72
CA VAL A 113 -13.11 -7.12 2.78
C VAL A 113 -13.58 -7.16 4.22
N PHE A 114 -14.86 -6.89 4.43
CA PHE A 114 -15.50 -6.85 5.74
C PHE A 114 -16.17 -8.19 5.99
N ASP A 115 -15.90 -8.79 7.15
CA ASP A 115 -16.58 -10.03 7.56
C ASP A 115 -17.99 -9.68 8.05
N GLN A 116 -18.99 -10.24 7.38
CA GLN A 116 -20.40 -9.91 7.60
C GLN A 116 -21.26 -11.17 7.73
N PRO A 117 -22.40 -11.10 8.44
CA PRO A 117 -23.40 -12.17 8.44
C PRO A 117 -24.05 -12.37 7.07
N GLY A 118 -23.33 -13.05 6.17
CA GLY A 118 -23.76 -13.30 4.81
C GLY A 118 -22.57 -13.33 3.85
N ILE A 119 -22.75 -12.71 2.69
CA ILE A 119 -21.68 -12.52 1.72
C ILE A 119 -20.81 -11.36 2.21
N ASP A 120 -19.51 -11.60 2.33
CA ASP A 120 -18.54 -10.56 2.67
C ASP A 120 -18.56 -9.43 1.63
N ASP A 121 -18.90 -8.23 2.11
CA ASP A 121 -18.83 -7.02 1.29
C ASP A 121 -17.38 -6.49 1.24
N ARG A 122 -17.11 -5.63 0.26
CA ARG A 122 -15.77 -5.07 0.08
C ARG A 122 -15.80 -3.66 -0.46
N THR A 123 -14.77 -2.92 -0.12
CA THR A 123 -14.46 -1.62 -0.71
C THR A 123 -13.12 -1.68 -1.43
N THR A 124 -13.01 -0.97 -2.54
CA THR A 124 -11.76 -0.83 -3.32
C THR A 124 -11.39 0.63 -3.39
N ILE A 125 -10.23 0.99 -2.85
CA ILE A 125 -9.65 2.33 -2.92
C ILE A 125 -8.52 2.28 -3.94
N THR A 126 -8.46 3.23 -4.88
CA THR A 126 -7.35 3.39 -5.83
C THR A 126 -6.89 4.84 -5.83
N LYS A 127 -5.59 5.06 -5.65
CA LYS A 127 -4.95 6.38 -5.67
C LYS A 127 -3.66 6.36 -6.48
N GLU A 128 -3.28 7.50 -7.05
CA GLU A 128 -2.03 7.68 -7.79
C GLU A 128 -1.14 8.70 -7.09
N PHE A 129 0.17 8.48 -7.13
CA PHE A 129 1.16 9.34 -6.49
C PHE A 129 2.38 9.52 -7.38
N ASP A 130 2.92 10.74 -7.40
CA ASP A 130 4.26 11.00 -7.94
C ASP A 130 5.31 10.49 -6.93
N VAL A 131 6.38 9.85 -7.41
CA VAL A 131 7.43 9.22 -6.59
C VAL A 131 8.85 9.45 -7.09
#